data_AF-A0A2C6DM70-F1
#
_entry.id   AF-A0A2C6DM70-F1
#
_cell.length_a   1.000
_cell.length_b   1.000
_cell.length_c   1.000
_cell.angle_alpha   90.00
_cell.angle_beta   90.00
_cell.angle_gamma   90.00
#
_symmetry.space_group_name_H-M   'P 1'
#
loop_
_entity.id
_entity.type
_entity.pdbx_description
1 polymer ?
#
loop_
_entity_poly.entity_id
_entity_poly.type
_entity_poly.pdbx_seq_one_letter_code
_entity_poly.pdbx_strand_id
1 'polypeptide(L)'
;MAILVTGGVGYIGSHTVLALLKRGDEVIVLDNLSNSSLVALKRVETLAGKKVVFYQGDILDRSCLQQIFAQHTIDSVIHFAGLKAVGESVVKPLSYYQNNVTGSLVLLEEMRHAGVKNIIFSSSATVYGMVDVVPITENAPVGGTTNPYGTSKLMVEQILQDFVRAEPDYTVITLRYFNPVGAHESGLIGEDPNGIPNNLLPYISQVAVGKLTELAIFGDDYPTKDGTGVRDYIHVMDLAQGHLNALDALKNHQGFSAYNLGTGIGYSVLEMIKSFEKVSGKAIPYRIAPRREGDIAECWSDPSLAEKKLGWKATRDLTAMMQDTWNWQSNNVNGYASE
;
A
#
# COMPACT_ATOMS: atom_id res chain seq x y z
N MET A 1 14.55 20.09 4.38
CA MET A 1 14.51 19.39 3.10
C MET A 1 13.33 18.47 3.18
N ALA A 2 12.49 18.52 2.16
CA ALA A 2 11.17 17.91 2.18
C ALA A 2 11.19 16.48 1.63
N ILE A 3 10.17 15.72 2.02
CA ILE A 3 9.85 14.41 1.46
C ILE A 3 8.64 14.60 0.56
N LEU A 4 8.78 14.29 -0.73
CA LEU A 4 7.64 14.27 -1.65
C LEU A 4 6.93 12.92 -1.53
N VAL A 5 5.66 12.93 -1.16
CA VAL A 5 4.80 11.75 -1.07
C VAL A 5 3.75 11.81 -2.17
N THR A 6 4.00 11.08 -3.26
CA THR A 6 3.00 10.92 -4.33
C THR A 6 1.96 9.89 -3.90
N GLY A 7 0.67 10.11 -4.20
CA GLY A 7 -0.43 9.27 -3.70
C GLY A 7 -0.65 9.44 -2.19
N GLY A 8 -0.18 10.55 -1.61
CA GLY A 8 -0.16 10.78 -0.17
C GLY A 8 -1.53 11.01 0.47
N VAL A 9 -2.60 11.15 -0.31
CA VAL A 9 -3.97 11.26 0.20
C VAL A 9 -4.67 9.88 0.23
N GLY A 10 -4.11 8.89 -0.47
CA GLY A 10 -4.61 7.51 -0.46
C GLY A 10 -4.48 6.82 0.90
N TYR A 11 -4.92 5.56 0.97
CA TYR A 11 -4.96 4.78 2.21
C TYR A 11 -3.60 4.68 2.91
N ILE A 12 -2.60 4.04 2.31
CA ILE A 12 -1.26 3.89 2.92
C ILE A 12 -0.53 5.24 2.99
N GLY A 13 -0.74 6.07 1.95
CA GLY A 13 -0.15 7.41 1.84
C GLY A 13 -0.50 8.30 3.03
N SER A 14 -1.79 8.44 3.36
CA SER A 14 -2.26 9.30 4.46
C SER A 14 -1.71 8.89 5.83
N HIS A 15 -1.62 7.58 6.11
CA HIS A 15 -1.04 7.07 7.34
C HIS A 15 0.47 7.34 7.41
N THR A 16 1.16 7.23 6.27
CA THR A 16 2.60 7.55 6.16
C THR A 16 2.85 9.05 6.31
N VAL A 17 2.06 9.90 5.65
CA VAL A 17 2.13 11.37 5.81
C VAL A 17 1.92 11.76 7.27
N LEU A 18 0.93 11.18 7.95
CA LEU A 18 0.73 11.43 9.37
C LEU A 18 1.94 11.04 10.21
N ALA A 19 2.52 9.86 9.97
CA ALA A 19 3.71 9.40 10.69
C ALA A 19 4.91 10.34 10.49
N LEU A 20 5.15 10.80 9.26
CA LEU A 20 6.21 11.76 8.92
C LEU A 20 6.01 13.11 9.64
N LEU A 21 4.79 13.68 9.61
CA LEU A 21 4.51 14.96 10.27
C LEU A 21 4.68 14.88 11.79
N LYS A 22 4.25 13.77 12.39
CA LYS A 22 4.43 13.48 13.83
C LYS A 22 5.91 13.33 14.19
N ARG A 23 6.73 12.74 13.30
CA ARG A 23 8.19 12.67 13.48
C ARG A 23 8.88 14.03 13.34
N GLY A 24 8.23 14.98 12.68
CA GLY A 24 8.73 16.35 12.51
C GLY A 24 9.25 16.64 11.10
N ASP A 25 9.07 15.71 10.16
CA ASP A 25 9.50 15.90 8.79
C ASP A 25 8.68 16.96 8.05
N GLU A 26 9.31 17.58 7.06
CA GLU A 26 8.67 18.46 6.08
C GLU A 26 8.11 17.59 4.95
N VAL A 27 6.81 17.67 4.70
CA VAL A 27 6.11 16.77 3.76
C VAL A 27 5.37 17.57 2.69
N ILE A 28 5.58 17.18 1.44
CA ILE A 28 4.84 17.67 0.27
C ILE A 28 4.06 16.50 -0.30
N VAL A 29 2.76 16.69 -0.54
CA VAL A 29 1.87 15.66 -1.08
C VAL A 29 1.47 16.02 -2.50
N LEU A 30 1.58 15.04 -3.41
CA LEU A 30 1.03 15.08 -4.76
C LEU A 30 -0.02 13.97 -4.90
N ASP A 31 -1.25 14.30 -5.25
CA ASP A 31 -2.32 13.32 -5.47
C ASP A 31 -3.35 13.85 -6.49
N ASN A 32 -3.84 12.98 -7.38
CA ASN A 32 -4.86 13.36 -8.37
C ASN A 32 -6.30 13.15 -7.86
N LEU A 33 -6.46 12.58 -6.65
CA LEU A 33 -7.74 12.29 -5.99
C LEU A 33 -8.63 11.27 -6.71
N SER A 34 -8.07 10.48 -7.63
CA SER A 34 -8.83 9.46 -8.38
C SER A 34 -9.40 8.34 -7.51
N ASN A 35 -8.76 8.04 -6.37
CA ASN A 35 -9.20 7.03 -5.41
C ASN A 35 -8.93 7.45 -3.96
N SER A 36 -9.12 8.73 -3.67
CA SER A 36 -8.89 9.32 -2.34
C SER A 36 -9.77 10.57 -2.14
N SER A 37 -9.85 11.07 -0.90
CA SER A 37 -10.60 12.28 -0.55
C SER A 37 -9.72 13.26 0.21
N LEU A 38 -9.81 14.56 -0.12
CA LEU A 38 -9.09 15.62 0.60
C LEU A 38 -9.44 15.68 2.09
N VAL A 39 -10.59 15.14 2.50
CA VAL A 39 -10.95 15.02 3.91
C VAL A 39 -9.91 14.16 4.66
N ALA A 40 -9.37 13.11 4.04
CA ALA A 40 -8.31 12.30 4.64
C ALA A 40 -7.09 13.17 4.98
N LEU A 41 -6.67 14.03 4.06
CA LEU A 41 -5.54 14.94 4.29
C LEU A 41 -5.85 15.99 5.36
N LYS A 42 -7.06 16.58 5.37
CA LYS A 42 -7.49 17.50 6.44
C LYS A 42 -7.45 16.84 7.82
N ARG A 43 -7.91 15.60 7.92
CA ARG A 43 -7.88 14.84 9.19
C ARG A 43 -6.46 14.45 9.59
N VAL A 44 -5.57 14.18 8.63
CA VAL A 44 -4.13 14.06 8.88
C VAL A 44 -3.57 15.35 9.49
N GLU A 45 -3.91 16.52 8.94
CA GLU A 45 -3.46 17.80 9.49
C GLU A 45 -3.96 18.02 10.92
N THR A 46 -5.22 17.67 11.20
CA THR A 46 -5.80 17.71 12.55
C THR A 46 -5.04 16.80 13.51
N LEU A 47 -4.79 15.54 13.11
CA LEU A 47 -4.07 14.56 13.94
C LEU A 47 -2.61 14.94 14.17
N ALA A 48 -1.97 15.58 13.20
CA ALA A 48 -0.58 16.03 13.30
C ALA A 48 -0.42 17.39 13.99
N GLY A 49 -1.49 18.20 14.07
CA GLY A 49 -1.41 19.60 14.48
C GLY A 49 -0.58 20.46 13.53
N LYS A 50 -0.42 20.05 12.27
CA LYS A 50 0.45 20.68 11.27
C LYS A 50 -0.22 20.67 9.89
N LYS A 51 0.01 21.74 9.13
CA LYS A 51 -0.43 21.83 7.73
C LYS A 51 0.50 21.06 6.79
N VAL A 52 -0.05 20.57 5.69
CA VAL A 52 0.68 19.86 4.64
C VAL A 52 0.65 20.68 3.36
N VAL A 53 1.79 20.76 2.66
CA VAL A 53 1.81 21.33 1.31
C VAL A 53 1.19 20.30 0.36
N PHE A 54 0.11 20.67 -0.32
CA PHE A 54 -0.63 19.78 -1.20
C PHE A 54 -0.70 20.31 -2.63
N TYR A 55 -0.37 19.45 -3.58
CA TYR A 55 -0.57 19.65 -5.00
C TYR A 55 -1.59 18.64 -5.52
N GLN A 56 -2.71 19.15 -6.03
CA GLN A 56 -3.62 18.32 -6.82
C GLN A 56 -3.08 18.22 -8.24
N GLY A 57 -2.62 17.03 -8.62
CA GLY A 57 -1.97 16.81 -9.90
C GLY A 57 -1.66 15.35 -10.16
N ASP A 58 -1.23 15.04 -11.38
CA ASP A 58 -0.92 13.67 -11.80
C ASP A 58 0.58 13.48 -11.96
N ILE A 59 1.09 12.28 -11.64
CA ILE A 59 2.49 11.91 -11.87
C ILE A 59 2.84 11.84 -13.36
N LEU A 60 1.84 11.75 -14.25
CA LEU A 60 2.00 11.85 -15.70
C LEU A 60 2.17 13.31 -16.16
N ASP A 61 1.80 14.29 -15.32
CA ASP A 61 1.97 15.71 -15.64
C ASP A 61 3.38 16.17 -15.25
N ARG A 62 4.25 16.14 -16.26
CA ARG A 62 5.63 16.61 -16.14
C ARG A 62 5.73 18.06 -15.66
N SER A 63 4.81 18.93 -16.07
CA SER A 63 4.85 20.35 -15.70
C SER A 63 4.52 20.53 -14.21
N CYS A 64 3.58 19.75 -13.69
CA CYS A 64 3.26 19.70 -12.27
C CYS A 64 4.48 19.24 -11.45
N LEU A 65 5.14 18.15 -11.85
CA LEU A 65 6.34 17.65 -11.18
C LEU A 65 7.49 18.67 -11.22
N GLN A 66 7.75 19.27 -12.39
CA GLN A 66 8.75 20.34 -12.54
C GLN A 66 8.48 21.52 -11.61
N GLN A 67 7.22 21.94 -11.50
CA GLN A 67 6.84 22.99 -10.57
C GLN A 67 7.15 22.60 -9.13
N ILE A 68 6.80 21.39 -8.71
CA ILE A 68 7.05 20.89 -7.35
C ILE A 68 8.55 20.88 -7.04
N PHE A 69 9.36 20.29 -7.92
CA PHE A 69 10.81 20.23 -7.73
C PHE A 69 11.49 21.60 -7.81
N ALA A 70 10.95 22.56 -8.57
CA ALA A 70 11.48 23.92 -8.62
C ALA A 70 11.12 24.76 -7.40
N GLN A 71 9.96 24.51 -6.78
CA GLN A 71 9.45 25.29 -5.63
C GLN A 71 9.97 24.80 -4.28
N HIS A 72 10.45 23.56 -4.21
CA HIS A 72 10.82 22.91 -2.96
C HIS A 72 12.17 22.22 -3.01
N THR A 73 12.94 22.31 -1.93
CA THR A 73 14.16 21.52 -1.77
C THR A 73 13.82 20.13 -1.24
N ILE A 74 13.61 19.18 -2.17
CA ILE A 74 13.24 17.80 -1.88
C ILE A 74 14.50 16.93 -1.73
N ASP A 75 14.55 16.13 -0.66
CA ASP A 75 15.65 15.18 -0.40
C ASP A 75 15.32 13.77 -0.89
N SER A 76 14.06 13.37 -0.77
CA SER A 76 13.60 12.02 -1.08
C SER A 76 12.15 11.99 -1.53
N VAL A 77 11.81 10.92 -2.26
CA VAL A 77 10.45 10.66 -2.75
C VAL A 77 9.93 9.35 -2.19
N ILE A 78 8.70 9.33 -1.69
CA ILE A 78 7.95 8.11 -1.40
C ILE A 78 6.83 7.99 -2.45
N HIS A 79 6.90 6.94 -3.27
CA HIS A 79 6.05 6.79 -4.43
C HIS A 79 4.91 5.79 -4.19
N PHE A 80 3.74 6.28 -3.73
CA PHE A 80 2.51 5.48 -3.60
C PHE A 80 1.57 5.59 -4.81
N ALA A 81 1.64 6.70 -5.56
CA ALA A 81 0.73 6.96 -6.67
C ALA A 81 0.71 5.80 -7.68
N GLY A 82 -0.47 5.23 -7.91
CA GLY A 82 -0.63 4.00 -8.66
C GLY A 82 -2.06 3.47 -8.60
N LEU A 83 -2.56 2.90 -9.69
CA LEU A 83 -3.76 2.07 -9.67
C LEU A 83 -3.42 0.71 -9.05
N LYS A 84 -4.31 0.17 -8.22
CA LYS A 84 -4.02 -0.99 -7.35
C LYS A 84 -4.98 -2.18 -7.42
N ALA A 85 -6.11 -2.09 -8.12
CA ALA A 85 -7.11 -3.16 -8.11
C ALA A 85 -6.76 -4.26 -9.11
N VAL A 86 -6.37 -5.44 -8.60
CA VAL A 86 -5.98 -6.61 -9.41
C VAL A 86 -7.05 -6.96 -10.45
N GLY A 87 -8.32 -7.11 -10.04
CA GLY A 87 -9.40 -7.48 -10.95
C GLY A 87 -9.66 -6.43 -12.03
N GLU A 88 -9.63 -5.14 -11.68
CA GLU A 88 -9.78 -4.07 -12.67
C GLU A 88 -8.62 -4.03 -13.66
N SER A 89 -7.40 -4.33 -13.21
CA SER A 89 -6.22 -4.32 -14.07
C SER A 89 -6.32 -5.30 -15.25
N VAL A 90 -7.01 -6.43 -15.06
CA VAL A 90 -7.28 -7.40 -16.13
C VAL A 90 -8.25 -6.83 -17.18
N VAL A 91 -9.22 -6.03 -16.73
CA VAL A 91 -10.21 -5.40 -17.61
C VAL A 91 -9.65 -4.14 -18.28
N LYS A 92 -8.77 -3.39 -17.60
CA LYS A 92 -8.19 -2.12 -18.07
C LYS A 92 -6.65 -2.13 -18.06
N PRO A 93 -5.99 -3.07 -18.75
CA PRO A 93 -4.54 -3.24 -18.65
C PRO A 93 -3.76 -1.98 -19.06
N LEU A 94 -4.17 -1.30 -20.13
CA LEU A 94 -3.47 -0.11 -20.64
C LEU A 94 -3.49 1.05 -19.63
N SER A 95 -4.60 1.26 -18.91
CA SER A 95 -4.69 2.29 -17.87
C SER A 95 -3.72 2.00 -16.72
N TYR A 96 -3.55 0.73 -16.35
CA TYR A 96 -2.59 0.33 -15.31
C TYR A 96 -1.14 0.53 -15.77
N TYR A 97 -0.79 0.13 -17.00
CA TYR A 97 0.56 0.37 -17.52
C TYR A 97 0.87 1.86 -17.71
N GLN A 98 -0.08 2.64 -18.22
CA GLN A 98 0.10 4.08 -18.37
C GLN A 98 0.30 4.74 -17.00
N ASN A 99 -0.62 4.53 -16.06
CA ASN A 99 -0.51 5.17 -14.76
C ASN A 99 0.71 4.67 -13.97
N ASN A 100 0.91 3.36 -13.86
CA ASN A 100 1.91 2.80 -12.97
C ASN A 100 3.31 2.80 -13.59
N VAL A 101 3.46 2.41 -14.86
CA VAL A 101 4.79 2.33 -15.49
C VAL A 101 5.20 3.68 -16.06
N THR A 102 4.35 4.29 -16.89
CA THR A 102 4.69 5.60 -17.50
C THR A 102 4.74 6.69 -16.43
N GLY A 103 3.83 6.69 -15.45
CA GLY A 103 3.87 7.63 -14.34
C GLY A 103 5.16 7.52 -13.50
N SER A 104 5.62 6.32 -13.18
CA SER A 104 6.91 6.13 -12.50
C SER A 104 8.11 6.58 -13.35
N LEU A 105 8.08 6.37 -14.67
CA LEU A 105 9.11 6.86 -15.59
C LEU A 105 9.19 8.39 -15.61
N VAL A 106 8.04 9.07 -15.73
CA VAL A 106 7.99 10.55 -15.72
C VAL A 106 8.50 11.09 -14.38
N LEU A 107 8.07 10.50 -13.26
CA LEU A 107 8.57 10.86 -11.94
C LEU A 107 10.10 10.70 -11.83
N LEU A 108 10.64 9.57 -12.29
CA LEU A 108 12.08 9.28 -12.22
C LEU A 108 12.91 10.24 -13.07
N GLU A 109 12.42 10.59 -14.28
CA GLU A 109 13.07 11.58 -15.13
C GLU A 109 13.10 12.98 -14.50
N GLU A 110 11.99 13.42 -13.88
CA GLU A 110 11.95 14.73 -13.23
C GLU A 110 12.75 14.76 -11.92
N MET A 111 12.77 13.65 -11.17
CA MET A 111 13.72 13.49 -10.05
C MET A 111 15.16 13.66 -10.53
N ARG A 112 15.51 13.05 -11.68
CA ARG A 112 16.84 13.18 -12.26
C ARG A 112 17.18 14.60 -12.67
N HIS A 113 16.27 15.31 -13.32
CA HIS A 113 16.47 16.72 -13.67
C HIS A 113 16.63 17.62 -12.44
N ALA A 114 15.92 17.30 -11.36
CA ALA A 114 15.99 18.04 -10.09
C ALA A 114 17.19 17.64 -9.21
N GLY A 115 17.91 16.57 -9.55
CA GLY A 115 19.01 16.05 -8.74
C GLY A 115 18.56 15.37 -7.43
N VAL A 116 17.31 14.89 -7.36
CA VAL A 116 16.77 14.16 -6.20
C VAL A 116 17.04 12.67 -6.36
N LYS A 117 17.90 12.11 -5.51
CA LYS A 117 18.52 10.80 -5.74
C LYS A 117 17.94 9.65 -4.93
N ASN A 118 17.03 9.94 -4.00
CA ASN A 118 16.49 8.96 -3.07
C ASN A 118 15.02 8.69 -3.35
N ILE A 119 14.66 7.43 -3.60
CA ILE A 119 13.27 7.02 -3.78
C ILE A 119 12.94 5.75 -2.99
N ILE A 120 11.78 5.78 -2.34
CA ILE A 120 11.12 4.60 -1.78
C ILE A 120 9.94 4.24 -2.68
N PHE A 121 9.97 3.05 -3.27
CA PHE A 121 8.94 2.58 -4.19
C PHE A 121 7.98 1.61 -3.53
N SER A 122 6.68 1.87 -3.74
CA SER A 122 5.59 0.99 -3.33
C SER A 122 5.43 -0.19 -4.29
N SER A 123 6.10 -1.29 -4.01
CA SER A 123 5.91 -2.56 -4.74
C SER A 123 4.89 -3.45 -4.02
N SER A 124 4.84 -4.73 -4.38
CA SER A 124 3.80 -5.67 -3.96
C SER A 124 4.32 -7.10 -3.97
N ALA A 125 3.81 -7.94 -3.08
CA ALA A 125 4.01 -9.38 -3.11
C ALA A 125 3.56 -10.03 -4.45
N THR A 126 2.74 -9.35 -5.25
CA THR A 126 2.33 -9.82 -6.58
C THR A 126 3.50 -9.99 -7.55
N VAL A 127 4.65 -9.34 -7.33
CA VAL A 127 5.85 -9.49 -8.18
C VAL A 127 6.45 -10.90 -8.12
N TYR A 128 6.15 -11.65 -7.06
CA TYR A 128 6.58 -13.04 -6.91
C TYR A 128 5.74 -14.03 -7.73
N GLY A 129 4.61 -13.60 -8.31
CA GLY A 129 3.76 -14.47 -9.11
C GLY A 129 3.23 -15.67 -8.31
N MET A 130 3.33 -16.86 -8.90
CA MET A 130 3.08 -18.12 -8.19
C MET A 130 4.35 -18.58 -7.48
N VAL A 131 4.27 -18.79 -6.17
CA VAL A 131 5.38 -19.25 -5.34
C VAL A 131 5.18 -20.69 -4.89
N ASP A 132 6.26 -21.48 -4.92
CA ASP A 132 6.26 -22.86 -4.44
C ASP A 132 6.55 -22.97 -2.94
N VAL A 133 7.19 -21.95 -2.37
CA VAL A 133 7.67 -21.94 -0.98
C VAL A 133 7.14 -20.72 -0.25
N VAL A 134 6.54 -20.97 0.91
CA VAL A 134 6.08 -19.98 1.88
C VAL A 134 6.67 -20.33 3.25
N PRO A 135 7.18 -19.36 4.06
CA PRO A 135 7.17 -17.91 3.82
C PRO A 135 8.08 -17.46 2.67
N ILE A 136 7.68 -16.37 2.00
CA ILE A 136 8.37 -15.81 0.83
C ILE A 136 9.50 -14.87 1.30
N THR A 137 10.74 -15.19 0.94
CA THR A 137 11.90 -14.31 1.17
C THR A 137 12.18 -13.44 -0.06
N GLU A 138 12.97 -12.38 0.07
CA GLU A 138 13.37 -11.52 -1.05
C GLU A 138 14.29 -12.22 -2.07
N ASN A 139 14.86 -13.38 -1.71
CA ASN A 139 15.62 -14.24 -2.63
C ASN A 139 14.71 -15.09 -3.52
N ALA A 140 13.41 -15.15 -3.25
CA ALA A 140 12.47 -15.83 -4.12
C ALA A 140 12.51 -15.20 -5.52
N PRO A 141 12.40 -16.00 -6.59
CA PRO A 141 12.34 -15.47 -7.94
C PRO A 141 11.14 -14.53 -8.10
N VAL A 142 11.36 -13.42 -8.81
CA VAL A 142 10.29 -12.53 -9.25
C VAL A 142 9.98 -12.79 -10.72
N GLY A 143 8.73 -12.59 -11.14
CA GLY A 143 8.24 -12.95 -12.46
C GLY A 143 6.98 -13.81 -12.40
N GLY A 144 6.46 -14.21 -13.56
CA GLY A 144 5.25 -15.04 -13.63
C GLY A 144 4.01 -14.37 -13.02
N THR A 145 3.93 -13.04 -13.09
CA THR A 145 2.82 -12.25 -12.55
C THR A 145 1.50 -12.65 -13.22
N THR A 146 0.45 -12.81 -12.42
CA THR A 146 -0.85 -13.35 -12.88
C THR A 146 -1.82 -12.28 -13.40
N ASN A 147 -1.45 -11.00 -13.32
CA ASN A 147 -2.32 -9.88 -13.67
C ASN A 147 -1.53 -8.61 -14.03
N PRO A 148 -2.12 -7.68 -14.82
CA PRO A 148 -1.44 -6.45 -15.26
C PRO A 148 -0.99 -5.52 -14.12
N TYR A 149 -1.69 -5.47 -12.97
CA TYR A 149 -1.22 -4.71 -11.81
C TYR A 149 0.13 -5.25 -11.30
N GLY A 150 0.23 -6.56 -11.04
CA GLY A 150 1.47 -7.19 -10.61
C GLY A 150 2.59 -7.04 -11.64
N THR A 151 2.27 -7.22 -12.93
CA THR A 151 3.21 -6.98 -14.03
C THR A 151 3.72 -5.55 -14.04
N SER A 152 2.85 -4.55 -13.81
CA SER A 152 3.28 -3.15 -13.76
C SER A 152 4.25 -2.87 -12.61
N LYS A 153 4.05 -3.48 -11.43
CA LYS A 153 4.97 -3.33 -10.29
C LYS A 153 6.33 -3.97 -10.58
N LEU A 154 6.34 -5.16 -11.19
CA LEU A 154 7.56 -5.83 -11.60
C LEU A 154 8.34 -5.01 -12.65
N MET A 155 7.64 -4.45 -13.65
CA MET A 155 8.26 -3.59 -14.67
C MET A 155 8.93 -2.36 -14.03
N VAL A 156 8.27 -1.71 -13.06
CA VAL A 156 8.86 -0.56 -12.36
C VAL A 156 10.06 -0.99 -11.51
N GLU A 157 10.04 -2.15 -10.85
CA GLU A 157 11.23 -2.67 -10.15
C GLU A 157 12.41 -2.87 -11.11
N GLN A 158 12.18 -3.46 -12.29
CA GLN A 158 13.22 -3.67 -13.30
C GLN A 158 13.78 -2.34 -13.83
N ILE A 159 12.90 -1.38 -14.13
CA ILE A 159 13.30 -0.03 -14.53
C ILE A 159 14.19 0.62 -13.47
N LEU A 160 13.80 0.53 -12.19
CA LEU A 160 14.58 1.10 -11.09
C LEU A 160 15.94 0.41 -10.91
N GLN A 161 16.00 -0.93 -11.08
CA GLN A 161 17.25 -1.68 -11.06
C GLN A 161 18.20 -1.25 -12.17
N ASP A 162 17.71 -1.15 -13.41
CA ASP A 162 18.49 -0.71 -14.56
C ASP A 162 18.94 0.74 -14.42
N PHE A 163 18.04 1.61 -13.93
CA PHE A 163 18.32 3.02 -13.70
C PHE A 163 19.46 3.22 -12.70
N VAL A 164 19.38 2.59 -11.52
CA VAL A 164 20.42 2.73 -10.49
C VAL A 164 21.73 2.04 -10.91
N ARG A 165 21.67 0.99 -11.74
CA ARG A 165 22.88 0.41 -12.32
C ARG A 165 23.59 1.39 -13.27
N ALA A 166 22.84 2.21 -14.00
CA ALA A 166 23.37 3.24 -14.88
C ALA A 166 23.78 4.53 -14.13
N GLU A 167 23.05 4.88 -13.07
CA GLU A 167 23.26 6.07 -12.23
C GLU A 167 23.48 5.63 -10.76
N PRO A 168 24.71 5.16 -10.40
CA PRO A 168 24.99 4.50 -9.12
C PRO A 168 24.96 5.42 -7.90
N ASP A 169 24.80 6.73 -8.11
CA ASP A 169 24.58 7.73 -7.07
C ASP A 169 23.12 7.80 -6.60
N TYR A 170 22.20 7.08 -7.25
CA TYR A 170 20.82 6.92 -6.80
C TYR A 170 20.68 5.79 -5.79
N THR A 171 19.74 6.00 -4.86
CA THR A 171 19.37 5.03 -3.85
C THR A 171 17.89 4.71 -4.00
N VAL A 172 17.59 3.45 -4.29
CA VAL A 172 16.23 2.92 -4.41
C VAL A 172 16.01 1.89 -3.32
N ILE A 173 14.99 2.13 -2.49
CA ILE A 173 14.42 1.10 -1.62
C ILE A 173 13.03 0.75 -2.12
N THR A 174 12.87 -0.48 -2.58
CA THR A 174 11.57 -1.04 -2.93
C THR A 174 10.99 -1.79 -1.74
N LEU A 175 9.75 -1.48 -1.41
CA LEU A 175 9.03 -2.15 -0.34
C LEU A 175 7.91 -3.00 -0.94
N ARG A 176 8.03 -4.33 -0.83
CA ARG A 176 7.06 -5.30 -1.34
C ARG A 176 6.03 -5.57 -0.26
N TYR A 177 4.90 -4.86 -0.34
CA TYR A 177 3.82 -5.02 0.64
C TYR A 177 3.04 -6.30 0.40
N PHE A 178 2.56 -6.91 1.47
CA PHE A 178 1.60 -8.01 1.40
C PHE A 178 0.17 -7.45 1.39
N ASN A 179 -0.62 -7.63 2.45
CA ASN A 179 -2.02 -7.19 2.47
C ASN A 179 -2.27 -6.16 3.60
N PRO A 180 -2.07 -4.86 3.34
CA PRO A 180 -2.29 -3.81 4.33
C PRO A 180 -3.76 -3.72 4.74
N VAL A 181 -4.00 -3.64 6.06
CA VAL A 181 -5.31 -3.58 6.71
C VAL A 181 -5.25 -2.72 7.98
N GLY A 182 -6.39 -2.49 8.64
CA GLY A 182 -6.46 -1.62 9.81
C GLY A 182 -6.77 -0.18 9.46
N ALA A 183 -6.63 0.71 10.44
CA ALA A 183 -6.79 2.15 10.30
C ALA A 183 -5.89 2.85 11.32
N HIS A 184 -5.90 4.19 11.38
CA HIS A 184 -5.30 4.86 12.52
C HIS A 184 -6.17 4.66 13.77
N GLU A 185 -5.55 4.45 14.93
CA GLU A 185 -6.22 4.10 16.19
C GLU A 185 -7.27 5.13 16.65
N SER A 186 -7.18 6.37 16.16
CA SER A 186 -8.18 7.41 16.44
C SER A 186 -9.52 7.20 15.74
N GLY A 187 -9.58 6.36 14.71
CA GLY A 187 -10.76 6.22 13.86
C GLY A 187 -11.06 7.46 12.99
N LEU A 188 -10.12 8.40 12.83
CA LEU A 188 -10.28 9.59 11.96
C LEU A 188 -9.75 9.40 10.54
N ILE A 189 -8.81 8.48 10.31
CA ILE A 189 -8.37 8.11 8.97
C ILE A 189 -8.35 6.58 8.86
N GLY A 190 -8.74 6.08 7.70
CA GLY A 190 -8.77 4.66 7.35
C GLY A 190 -8.94 4.46 5.85
N GLU A 191 -9.20 3.22 5.42
CA GLU A 191 -9.43 2.90 4.01
C GLU A 191 -10.87 3.26 3.61
N ASP A 192 -11.00 4.04 2.53
CA ASP A 192 -12.29 4.43 1.95
C ASP A 192 -12.19 4.36 0.41
N PRO A 193 -12.32 3.15 -0.16
CA PRO A 193 -12.18 2.97 -1.61
C PRO A 193 -13.41 3.51 -2.34
N ASN A 194 -13.21 4.08 -3.52
CA ASN A 194 -14.32 4.49 -4.38
C ASN A 194 -15.10 3.25 -4.89
N GLY A 195 -16.43 3.31 -4.81
CA GLY A 195 -17.31 2.24 -5.30
C GLY A 195 -17.30 0.98 -4.42
N ILE A 196 -17.48 -0.18 -5.04
CA ILE A 196 -17.49 -1.48 -4.32
C ILE A 196 -16.02 -1.87 -4.03
N PRO A 197 -15.66 -2.16 -2.77
CA PRO A 197 -14.30 -2.54 -2.44
C PRO A 197 -13.81 -3.78 -3.19
N ASN A 198 -12.57 -3.74 -3.66
CA ASN A 198 -11.89 -4.91 -4.24
C ASN A 198 -11.12 -5.74 -3.20
N ASN A 199 -10.78 -5.14 -2.06
CA ASN A 199 -10.02 -5.76 -0.98
C ASN A 199 -10.97 -6.35 0.08
N LEU A 200 -10.54 -7.45 0.73
CA LEU A 200 -11.37 -8.23 1.65
C LEU A 200 -11.89 -7.39 2.84
N LEU A 201 -10.98 -6.72 3.56
CA LEU A 201 -11.35 -6.12 4.83
C LEU A 201 -12.31 -4.92 4.71
N PRO A 202 -12.13 -3.98 3.76
CA PRO A 202 -13.15 -2.94 3.54
C PRO A 202 -14.51 -3.50 3.10
N TYR A 203 -14.53 -4.65 2.41
CA TYR A 203 -15.79 -5.32 2.08
C TYR A 203 -16.47 -5.86 3.35
N ILE A 204 -15.71 -6.57 4.20
CA ILE A 204 -16.19 -7.07 5.49
C ILE A 204 -16.74 -5.92 6.34
N SER A 205 -16.01 -4.81 6.45
CA SER A 205 -16.43 -3.66 7.26
C SER A 205 -17.71 -3.01 6.71
N GLN A 206 -17.87 -2.93 5.38
CA GLN A 206 -19.09 -2.42 4.76
C GLN A 206 -20.30 -3.34 4.96
N VAL A 207 -20.10 -4.67 4.98
CA VAL A 207 -21.16 -5.63 5.37
C VAL A 207 -21.54 -5.41 6.84
N ALA A 208 -20.56 -5.23 7.72
CA ALA A 208 -20.78 -5.04 9.16
C ALA A 208 -21.61 -3.79 9.50
N VAL A 209 -21.46 -2.71 8.72
CA VAL A 209 -22.29 -1.48 8.85
C VAL A 209 -23.56 -1.50 8.00
N GLY A 210 -23.87 -2.62 7.32
CA GLY A 210 -25.09 -2.81 6.57
C GLY A 210 -25.15 -2.11 5.21
N LYS A 211 -24.01 -1.63 4.68
CA LYS A 211 -23.93 -1.05 3.32
C LYS A 211 -23.98 -2.12 2.23
N LEU A 212 -23.38 -3.27 2.51
CA LEU A 212 -23.41 -4.44 1.64
C LEU A 212 -24.15 -5.55 2.35
N THR A 213 -24.88 -6.38 1.60
CA THR A 213 -25.77 -7.40 2.18
C THR A 213 -25.01 -8.63 2.66
N GLU A 214 -23.99 -9.05 1.92
CA GLU A 214 -23.19 -10.24 2.20
C GLU A 214 -21.84 -10.20 1.46
N LEU A 215 -20.84 -10.89 1.99
CA LEU A 215 -19.53 -11.08 1.38
C LEU A 215 -19.53 -12.31 0.44
N ALA A 216 -18.84 -12.23 -0.70
CA ALA A 216 -18.50 -13.40 -1.51
C ALA A 216 -17.09 -13.91 -1.14
N ILE A 217 -16.98 -15.17 -0.70
CA ILE A 217 -15.70 -15.86 -0.50
C ILE A 217 -15.36 -16.61 -1.78
N PHE A 218 -14.28 -16.23 -2.44
CA PHE A 218 -13.88 -16.80 -3.73
C PHE A 218 -13.06 -18.08 -3.56
N GLY A 219 -13.72 -19.23 -3.55
CA GLY A 219 -13.13 -20.56 -3.40
C GLY A 219 -13.08 -21.06 -1.95
N ASP A 220 -13.44 -22.34 -1.79
CA ASP A 220 -13.45 -23.11 -0.54
C ASP A 220 -12.73 -24.47 -0.70
N ASP A 221 -12.00 -24.65 -1.80
CA ASP A 221 -11.35 -25.89 -2.20
C ASP A 221 -9.84 -25.73 -2.42
N TYR A 222 -9.24 -24.60 -1.99
CA TYR A 222 -7.79 -24.44 -2.00
C TYR A 222 -7.12 -25.45 -1.06
N PRO A 223 -5.87 -25.87 -1.32
CA PRO A 223 -5.13 -26.75 -0.44
C PRO A 223 -4.62 -26.00 0.81
N THR A 224 -5.53 -25.37 1.57
CA THR A 224 -5.26 -24.61 2.79
C THR A 224 -6.05 -25.19 3.96
N LYS A 225 -5.76 -24.74 5.18
CA LYS A 225 -6.35 -25.28 6.42
C LYS A 225 -7.89 -25.28 6.49
N ASP A 226 -8.55 -24.39 5.76
CA ASP A 226 -10.02 -24.28 5.74
C ASP A 226 -10.60 -24.11 4.32
N GLY A 227 -9.79 -24.42 3.30
CA GLY A 227 -10.19 -24.34 1.90
C GLY A 227 -10.19 -22.92 1.32
N THR A 228 -10.06 -21.87 2.13
CA THR A 228 -10.06 -20.48 1.66
C THR A 228 -8.66 -19.91 1.51
N GLY A 229 -8.51 -18.83 0.73
CA GLY A 229 -7.21 -18.21 0.48
C GLY A 229 -6.55 -17.68 1.75
N VAL A 230 -5.24 -17.90 1.89
CA VAL A 230 -4.41 -17.47 3.03
C VAL A 230 -3.49 -16.32 2.60
N ARG A 231 -3.46 -15.24 3.38
CA ARG A 231 -2.66 -14.03 3.10
C ARG A 231 -1.97 -13.50 4.37
N ASP A 232 -0.87 -12.79 4.17
CA ASP A 232 -0.21 -12.01 5.23
C ASP A 232 -0.82 -10.62 5.35
N TYR A 233 -1.65 -10.46 6.38
CA TYR A 233 -2.27 -9.19 6.68
C TYR A 233 -1.37 -8.38 7.61
N ILE A 234 -1.08 -7.14 7.22
CA ILE A 234 -0.19 -6.24 7.95
C ILE A 234 -0.94 -4.97 8.33
N HIS A 235 -0.76 -4.48 9.55
CA HIS A 235 -1.40 -3.26 9.98
C HIS A 235 -0.84 -2.04 9.25
N VAL A 236 -1.69 -1.16 8.74
CA VAL A 236 -1.29 0.02 7.94
C VAL A 236 -0.36 0.97 8.70
N MET A 237 -0.53 1.11 10.02
CA MET A 237 0.40 1.88 10.86
C MET A 237 1.78 1.21 11.03
N ASP A 238 1.86 -0.12 11.06
CA ASP A 238 3.16 -0.81 11.03
C ASP A 238 3.83 -0.62 9.67
N LEU A 239 3.03 -0.67 8.59
CA LEU A 239 3.51 -0.41 7.24
C LEU A 239 4.00 1.03 7.07
N ALA A 240 3.27 2.03 7.57
CA ALA A 240 3.67 3.43 7.58
C ALA A 240 5.00 3.60 8.35
N GLN A 241 5.14 2.95 9.50
CA GLN A 241 6.41 2.93 10.24
C GLN A 241 7.55 2.32 9.42
N GLY A 242 7.28 1.27 8.63
CA GLY A 242 8.24 0.68 7.70
C GLY A 242 8.81 1.66 6.68
N HIS A 243 8.02 2.66 6.26
CA HIS A 243 8.50 3.72 5.38
C HIS A 243 9.45 4.69 6.09
N LEU A 244 9.18 5.03 7.35
CA LEU A 244 10.07 5.85 8.16
C LEU A 244 11.40 5.13 8.39
N ASN A 245 11.36 3.83 8.70
CA ASN A 245 12.55 3.00 8.83
C ASN A 245 13.35 2.90 7.52
N ALA A 246 12.68 2.71 6.39
CA ALA A 246 13.31 2.73 5.07
C ALA A 246 13.95 4.08 4.75
N LEU A 247 13.29 5.18 5.11
CA LEU A 247 13.81 6.53 4.93
C LEU A 247 15.07 6.79 5.76
N ASP A 248 15.11 6.31 7.01
CA ASP A 248 16.30 6.40 7.84
C ASP A 248 17.47 5.57 7.27
N ALA A 249 17.15 4.45 6.62
CA ALA A 249 18.14 3.58 5.98
C ALA A 249 18.74 4.19 4.71
N LEU A 250 18.06 5.11 4.01
CA LEU A 250 18.56 5.74 2.76
C LEU A 250 19.97 6.34 2.93
N LYS A 251 20.27 6.93 4.09
CA LYS A 251 21.58 7.56 4.37
C LYS A 251 22.76 6.59 4.34
N ASN A 252 22.51 5.31 4.62
CA ASN A 252 23.51 4.25 4.71
C ASN A 252 23.35 3.22 3.59
N HIS A 253 22.58 3.58 2.56
CA HIS A 253 22.26 2.70 1.45
C HIS A 253 22.77 3.30 0.14
N GLN A 254 23.14 2.44 -0.78
CA GLN A 254 23.47 2.79 -2.16
C GLN A 254 22.95 1.67 -3.05
N GLY A 255 22.51 2.01 -4.24
CA GLY A 255 22.01 1.00 -5.15
C GLY A 255 20.52 0.71 -4.96
N PHE A 256 20.12 -0.47 -5.43
CA PHE A 256 18.78 -0.99 -5.32
C PHE A 256 18.69 -2.03 -4.19
N SER A 257 17.68 -1.91 -3.33
CA SER A 257 17.26 -2.99 -2.43
C SER A 257 15.76 -3.20 -2.46
N ALA A 258 15.35 -4.44 -2.19
CA ALA A 258 13.95 -4.81 -1.97
C ALA A 258 13.79 -5.40 -0.57
N TYR A 259 12.67 -5.08 0.09
CA TYR A 259 12.29 -5.63 1.40
C TYR A 259 10.84 -6.04 1.41
N ASN A 260 10.55 -7.21 1.95
CA ASN A 260 9.19 -7.66 2.26
C ASN A 260 8.71 -6.97 3.52
N LEU A 261 7.56 -6.29 3.43
CA LEU A 261 6.86 -5.74 4.58
C LEU A 261 5.57 -6.53 4.80
N GLY A 262 5.65 -7.46 5.74
CA GLY A 262 4.57 -8.31 6.22
C GLY A 262 4.80 -8.70 7.68
N THR A 263 3.89 -9.49 8.23
CA THR A 263 3.97 -10.02 9.60
C THR A 263 4.69 -11.37 9.65
N GLY A 264 4.70 -12.08 8.52
CA GLY A 264 5.13 -13.46 8.40
C GLY A 264 4.12 -14.48 8.93
N ILE A 265 2.88 -14.05 9.16
CA ILE A 265 1.79 -14.88 9.63
C ILE A 265 0.68 -14.88 8.57
N GLY A 266 0.31 -16.06 8.08
CA GLY A 266 -0.79 -16.24 7.14
C GLY A 266 -2.14 -16.45 7.86
N TYR A 267 -3.14 -15.66 7.48
CA TYR A 267 -4.53 -15.85 7.90
C TYR A 267 -5.43 -16.16 6.72
N SER A 268 -6.39 -17.05 6.91
CA SER A 268 -7.41 -17.39 5.91
C SER A 268 -8.53 -16.36 5.86
N VAL A 269 -9.34 -16.38 4.79
CA VAL A 269 -10.53 -15.51 4.68
C VAL A 269 -11.50 -15.75 5.86
N LEU A 270 -11.71 -17.01 6.25
CA LEU A 270 -12.62 -17.33 7.35
C LEU A 270 -12.08 -16.90 8.72
N GLU A 271 -10.76 -16.91 8.93
CA GLU A 271 -10.16 -16.35 10.14
C GLU A 271 -10.33 -14.85 10.24
N MET A 272 -10.19 -14.13 9.13
CA MET A 272 -10.44 -12.69 9.06
C MET A 272 -11.89 -12.37 9.45
N ILE A 273 -12.86 -13.11 8.90
CA ILE A 273 -14.28 -12.95 9.22
C ILE A 273 -14.52 -13.21 10.71
N LYS A 274 -14.08 -14.36 11.24
CA LYS A 274 -14.28 -14.72 12.66
C LYS A 274 -13.66 -13.70 13.61
N SER A 275 -12.46 -13.20 13.29
CA SER A 275 -11.80 -12.16 14.07
C SER A 275 -12.58 -10.85 14.04
N PHE A 276 -13.07 -10.45 12.86
CA PHE A 276 -13.87 -9.23 12.72
C PHE A 276 -15.22 -9.33 13.45
N GLU A 277 -15.92 -10.47 13.36
CA GLU A 277 -17.16 -10.72 14.10
C GLU A 277 -16.94 -10.61 15.62
N LYS A 278 -15.85 -11.21 16.12
CA LYS A 278 -15.49 -11.16 17.53
C LYS A 278 -15.25 -9.73 18.03
N VAL A 279 -14.56 -8.92 17.24
CA VAL A 279 -14.18 -7.54 17.63
C VAL A 279 -15.33 -6.56 17.44
N SER A 280 -16.07 -6.67 16.35
CA SER A 280 -17.18 -5.74 16.03
C SER A 280 -18.49 -6.09 16.74
N GLY A 281 -18.67 -7.35 17.15
CA GLY A 281 -19.94 -7.88 17.63
C GLY A 281 -21.03 -7.93 16.55
N LYS A 282 -20.65 -7.80 15.27
CA LYS A 282 -21.55 -7.87 14.11
C LYS A 282 -21.38 -9.20 13.41
N ALA A 283 -22.47 -9.82 13.01
CA ALA A 283 -22.42 -10.95 12.09
C ALA A 283 -22.00 -10.48 10.70
N ILE A 284 -21.21 -11.28 10.00
CA ILE A 284 -20.80 -11.03 8.63
C ILE A 284 -21.38 -12.13 7.73
N PRO A 285 -22.58 -11.94 7.16
CA PRO A 285 -23.13 -12.87 6.19
C PRO A 285 -22.18 -13.05 5.01
N TYR A 286 -21.96 -14.29 4.59
CA TYR A 286 -21.18 -14.59 3.40
C TYR A 286 -21.74 -15.79 2.64
N ARG A 287 -21.39 -15.85 1.35
CA ARG A 287 -21.60 -17.01 0.47
C ARG A 287 -20.28 -17.49 -0.11
N ILE A 288 -20.18 -18.78 -0.39
CA ILE A 288 -19.08 -19.32 -1.19
C ILE A 288 -19.38 -19.04 -2.66
N ALA A 289 -18.37 -18.55 -3.38
CA ALA A 289 -18.36 -18.28 -4.81
C ALA A 289 -17.22 -19.07 -5.47
N PRO A 290 -17.24 -19.25 -6.82
CA PRO A 290 -16.10 -19.82 -7.53
C PRO A 290 -14.80 -19.06 -7.25
N ARG A 291 -13.66 -19.74 -7.43
CA ARG A 291 -12.35 -19.09 -7.36
C ARG A 291 -12.30 -17.90 -8.31
N ARG A 292 -11.68 -16.81 -7.85
CA ARG A 292 -11.40 -15.65 -8.68
C ARG A 292 -10.10 -15.90 -9.45
N GLU A 293 -10.13 -15.65 -10.75
CA GLU A 293 -8.97 -15.83 -11.62
C GLU A 293 -7.76 -15.02 -11.10
N GLY A 294 -6.59 -15.66 -11.07
CA GLY A 294 -5.34 -15.06 -10.61
C GLY A 294 -5.09 -15.11 -9.10
N ASP A 295 -6.06 -15.53 -8.27
CA ASP A 295 -5.83 -15.76 -6.83
C ASP A 295 -5.03 -17.05 -6.61
N ILE A 296 -4.02 -16.96 -5.74
CA ILE A 296 -3.22 -18.09 -5.26
C ILE A 296 -3.72 -18.60 -3.91
N ALA A 297 -3.43 -19.86 -3.59
CA ALA A 297 -3.86 -20.48 -2.34
C ALA A 297 -3.26 -19.77 -1.11
N GLU A 298 -1.93 -19.66 -1.06
CA GLU A 298 -1.18 -19.18 0.10
C GLU A 298 -0.13 -18.14 -0.30
N CYS A 299 0.01 -17.08 0.50
CA CYS A 299 1.01 -16.03 0.27
C CYS A 299 1.30 -15.25 1.56
N TRP A 300 2.44 -15.52 2.20
CA TRP A 300 2.92 -14.71 3.34
C TRP A 300 4.44 -14.51 3.33
N SER A 301 4.87 -13.45 4.01
CA SER A 301 6.25 -12.98 3.97
C SER A 301 7.18 -13.75 4.91
N ASP A 302 8.48 -13.71 4.64
CA ASP A 302 9.51 -13.72 5.67
C ASP A 302 9.99 -12.26 5.84
N PRO A 303 9.71 -11.59 6.98
CA PRO A 303 10.10 -10.19 7.19
C PRO A 303 11.50 -10.04 7.83
N SER A 304 12.27 -11.12 7.99
CA SER A 304 13.54 -11.11 8.72
C SER A 304 14.60 -10.17 8.13
N LEU A 305 14.59 -9.97 6.80
CA LEU A 305 15.52 -9.04 6.16
C LEU A 305 15.21 -7.58 6.54
N ALA A 306 13.93 -7.20 6.57
CA ALA A 306 13.51 -5.87 7.00
C ALA A 306 13.85 -5.62 8.48
N GLU A 307 13.67 -6.61 9.36
CA GLU A 307 14.08 -6.54 10.77
C GLU A 307 15.59 -6.31 10.89
N LYS A 308 16.38 -7.08 10.15
CA LYS A 308 17.85 -7.01 10.19
C LYS A 308 18.42 -5.73 9.58
N LYS A 309 17.86 -5.23 8.47
CA LYS A 309 18.44 -4.16 7.66
C LYS A 309 17.80 -2.80 7.90
N LEU A 310 16.52 -2.76 8.23
CA LEU A 310 15.77 -1.53 8.47
C LEU A 310 15.44 -1.32 9.96
N GLY A 311 15.70 -2.32 10.81
CA GLY A 311 15.29 -2.28 12.21
C GLY A 311 13.76 -2.26 12.35
N TRP A 312 13.04 -2.84 11.39
CA TRP A 312 11.59 -2.78 11.31
C TRP A 312 10.95 -4.15 11.55
N LYS A 313 9.86 -4.18 12.32
CA LYS A 313 9.03 -5.37 12.51
C LYS A 313 7.58 -4.95 12.72
N ALA A 314 6.64 -5.70 12.19
CA ALA A 314 5.22 -5.52 12.53
C ALA A 314 4.99 -5.80 14.02
N THR A 315 4.16 -4.97 14.67
CA THR A 315 3.92 -5.01 16.12
C THR A 315 2.45 -5.22 16.47
N ARG A 316 1.54 -4.96 15.54
CA ARG A 316 0.10 -5.07 15.72
C ARG A 316 -0.38 -6.42 15.20
N ASP A 317 -1.14 -7.11 16.02
CA ASP A 317 -1.72 -8.41 15.70
C ASP A 317 -3.02 -8.29 14.90
N LEU A 318 -3.60 -9.44 14.54
CA LEU A 318 -4.86 -9.49 13.83
C LEU A 318 -5.99 -8.78 14.60
N THR A 319 -6.01 -8.86 15.93
CA THR A 319 -7.04 -8.23 16.76
C THR A 319 -6.99 -6.71 16.61
N ALA A 320 -5.80 -6.10 16.69
CA ALA A 320 -5.62 -4.67 16.49
C ALA A 320 -6.05 -4.22 15.09
N MET A 321 -5.71 -4.99 14.05
CA MET A 321 -6.15 -4.71 12.67
C MET A 321 -7.67 -4.65 12.56
N MET A 322 -8.39 -5.62 13.16
CA MET A 322 -9.85 -5.63 13.11
C MET A 322 -10.44 -4.49 13.94
N GLN A 323 -9.86 -4.20 15.10
CA GLN A 323 -10.33 -3.18 16.03
C GLN A 323 -10.24 -1.78 15.44
N ASP A 324 -9.10 -1.45 14.83
CA ASP A 324 -8.88 -0.13 14.25
C ASP A 324 -9.71 0.05 12.98
N THR A 325 -9.84 -0.99 12.14
CA THR A 325 -10.78 -0.95 11.01
C THR A 325 -12.23 -0.76 11.46
N TRP A 326 -12.67 -1.48 12.49
CA TRP A 326 -14.04 -1.33 12.98
C TRP A 326 -14.26 0.06 13.57
N ASN A 327 -13.32 0.58 14.38
CA ASN A 327 -13.39 1.93 14.93
C ASN A 327 -13.49 3.00 13.84
N TRP A 328 -12.70 2.87 12.77
CA TRP A 328 -12.81 3.73 11.59
C TRP A 328 -14.20 3.61 10.95
N GLN A 329 -14.61 2.41 10.56
CA GLN A 329 -15.82 2.21 9.76
C GLN A 329 -17.09 2.56 10.54
N SER A 330 -17.16 2.26 11.84
CA SER A 330 -18.33 2.55 12.68
C SER A 330 -18.52 4.05 12.90
N ASN A 331 -17.42 4.81 12.99
CA ASN A 331 -17.47 6.27 13.14
C ASN A 331 -17.62 7.00 11.80
N ASN A 332 -17.33 6.32 10.68
CA ASN A 332 -17.34 6.86 9.34
C ASN A 332 -18.10 5.92 8.40
N VAL A 333 -19.39 5.70 8.68
CA VAL A 333 -20.23 4.76 7.92
C VAL A 333 -20.16 5.05 6.43
N ASN A 334 -20.15 6.34 6.05
CA ASN A 334 -20.06 6.81 4.67
C ASN A 334 -18.64 7.15 4.20
N GLY A 335 -17.62 6.69 4.90
CA GLY A 335 -16.25 7.05 4.62
C GLY A 335 -16.04 8.54 4.79
N TYR A 336 -15.32 9.15 3.86
CA TYR A 336 -15.03 10.58 3.86
C TYR A 336 -16.14 11.44 3.21
N ALA A 337 -17.18 10.83 2.61
CA ALA A 337 -18.21 11.56 1.86
C ALA A 337 -19.20 12.34 2.74
N SER A 338 -19.14 12.18 4.06
CA SER A 338 -20.04 12.86 5.02
C SER A 338 -19.59 14.26 5.43
N GLU A 339 -18.47 14.77 4.90
CA GLU A 339 -17.85 16.04 5.28
C GLU A 339 -17.53 16.96 4.10
#